data_AF-A0A3N5MQN5-F1
#
_entry.id   AF-A0A3N5MQN5-F1
#
_cell.length_a   1.000
_cell.length_b   1.000
_cell.length_c   1.000
_cell.angle_alpha   90.00
_cell.angle_beta   90.00
_cell.angle_gamma   90.00
#
_symmetry.space_group_name_H-M   'P 1'
#
loop_
_entity.id
_entity.type
_entity.pdbx_description
1 polymer ?
#
loop_
_entity_poly.entity_id
_entity_poly.type
_entity_poly.pdbx_seq_one_letter_code
_entity_poly.pdbx_strand_id
1 'polypeptide(L)'
;MQQVATGGNPGGYLFVDNSEGDITYLFAPAKYLGNLSAFDGGTVSFDGNMLGIGGAPYTAAGLDYGHLRLTGAGMSATLDLLPSPGQPLQNVWSTYTAALDAASWNKSQADWTTLLSNVTEVRLSVEAMFGNEVQGIDNFAISPVPEPRTWIMLAAGLALVAGVVRRRR
;
A
#
# COMPACT_ATOMS: atom_id res chain seq x y z
N MET A 1 -7.25 10.01 16.76
CA MET A 1 -7.71 9.02 15.75
C MET A 1 -8.84 8.18 16.31
N GLN A 2 -9.83 7.82 15.48
CA GLN A 2 -11.03 7.05 15.86
C GLN A 2 -11.50 6.17 14.69
N GLN A 3 -11.97 4.96 14.96
CA GLN A 3 -12.69 4.17 13.95
C GLN A 3 -14.11 4.71 13.76
N VAL A 4 -14.51 4.94 12.51
CA VAL A 4 -15.88 5.29 12.11
C VAL A 4 -16.50 4.09 11.39
N ALA A 5 -17.71 3.68 11.80
CA ALA A 5 -18.32 2.42 11.35
C ALA A 5 -19.01 2.49 9.97
N THR A 6 -19.18 3.68 9.41
CA THR A 6 -19.87 3.92 8.13
C THR A 6 -19.07 4.88 7.26
N GLY A 7 -19.32 4.86 5.94
CA GLY A 7 -18.44 5.53 4.96
C GLY A 7 -17.34 4.60 4.47
N GLY A 8 -16.14 5.13 4.25
CA GLY A 8 -15.01 4.36 3.69
C GLY A 8 -15.25 3.97 2.24
N ASN A 9 -14.58 2.90 1.81
CA ASN A 9 -14.71 2.37 0.46
C ASN A 9 -14.79 0.82 0.39
N PRO A 10 -15.90 0.20 0.80
CA PRO A 10 -16.94 0.66 1.72
C PRO A 10 -16.76 0.04 3.13
N GLY A 11 -17.49 0.54 4.13
CA GLY A 11 -17.71 -0.21 5.39
C GLY A 11 -17.06 0.39 6.64
N GLY A 12 -16.74 1.67 6.61
CA GLY A 12 -16.09 2.39 7.72
C GLY A 12 -14.66 2.78 7.39
N TYR A 13 -14.02 3.56 8.25
CA TYR A 13 -12.67 4.05 8.03
C TYR A 13 -12.02 4.51 9.33
N LEU A 14 -10.70 4.71 9.31
CA LEU A 14 -9.98 5.38 10.38
C LEU A 14 -10.04 6.90 10.16
N PHE A 15 -10.71 7.60 11.07
CA PHE A 15 -10.73 9.05 11.14
C PHE A 15 -9.49 9.53 11.90
N VAL A 16 -8.72 10.40 11.25
CA VAL A 16 -7.53 11.02 11.82
C VAL A 16 -7.74 12.53 11.74
N ASP A 17 -7.64 13.20 12.88
CA ASP A 17 -7.67 14.66 13.00
C ASP A 17 -6.29 15.05 13.51
N ASN A 18 -5.56 15.79 12.68
CA ASN A 18 -4.27 16.34 13.01
C ASN A 18 -4.31 17.87 12.97
N SER A 19 -5.35 18.46 13.55
CA SER A 19 -5.49 19.92 13.54
C SER A 19 -4.43 20.66 14.36
N GLU A 20 -3.75 19.97 15.27
CA GLU A 20 -2.74 20.56 16.17
C GLU A 20 -1.64 19.51 16.46
N GLY A 21 -0.62 19.39 15.61
CA GLY A 21 0.42 18.38 15.83
C GLY A 21 1.62 18.43 14.88
N ASP A 22 2.62 17.61 15.19
CA ASP A 22 3.71 17.23 14.28
C ASP A 22 3.17 16.25 13.19
N ILE A 23 4.05 15.80 12.28
CA ILE A 23 3.72 14.83 11.23
C ILE A 23 3.01 13.60 11.81
N THR A 24 1.83 13.30 11.29
CA THR A 24 1.09 12.11 11.72
C THR A 24 1.53 10.84 11.00
N TYR A 25 1.85 9.81 11.79
CA TYR A 25 2.18 8.47 11.31
C TYR A 25 1.17 7.42 11.78
N LEU A 26 0.80 6.53 10.85
CA LEU A 26 0.04 5.32 11.14
C LEU A 26 0.95 4.11 11.10
N PHE A 27 0.90 3.29 12.14
CA PHE A 27 1.69 2.06 12.24
C PHE A 27 0.79 0.86 11.98
N ALA A 28 1.18 0.00 11.03
CA ALA A 28 0.41 -1.18 10.72
C ALA A 28 0.46 -2.20 11.87
N PRO A 29 -0.63 -2.94 12.13
CA PRO A 29 -0.64 -3.99 13.15
C PRO A 29 0.25 -5.18 12.78
N ALA A 30 0.53 -6.03 13.77
CA ALA A 30 1.44 -7.17 13.67
C ALA A 30 1.20 -8.12 12.47
N LYS A 31 -0.02 -8.20 11.94
CA LYS A 31 -0.35 -9.01 10.74
C LYS A 31 0.35 -8.53 9.45
N TYR A 32 0.87 -7.30 9.43
CA TYR A 32 1.67 -6.75 8.33
C TYR A 32 3.17 -6.73 8.64
N LEU A 33 3.61 -7.42 9.70
CA LEU A 33 5.01 -7.52 10.11
C LEU A 33 5.53 -8.96 9.92
N GLY A 34 6.83 -9.17 10.16
CA GLY A 34 7.49 -10.46 10.03
C GLY A 34 8.00 -10.71 8.61
N ASN A 35 7.98 -11.98 8.18
CA ASN A 35 8.47 -12.36 6.87
C ASN A 35 7.41 -12.06 5.79
N LEU A 36 7.71 -11.06 4.95
CA LEU A 36 6.88 -10.62 3.83
C LEU A 36 7.47 -11.03 2.47
N SER A 37 8.46 -11.93 2.41
CA SER A 37 9.11 -12.32 1.16
C SER A 37 8.13 -12.91 0.11
N ALA A 38 7.01 -13.49 0.55
CA ALA A 38 5.96 -13.99 -0.35
C ALA A 38 5.22 -12.89 -1.12
N PHE A 39 5.39 -11.63 -0.73
CA PHE A 39 4.75 -10.47 -1.36
C PHE A 39 5.69 -9.73 -2.33
N ASP A 40 6.94 -10.17 -2.49
CA ASP A 40 7.86 -9.56 -3.46
C ASP A 40 7.31 -9.67 -4.89
N GLY A 41 7.26 -8.54 -5.60
CA GLY A 41 6.61 -8.37 -6.89
C GLY A 41 5.09 -8.12 -6.82
N GLY A 42 4.51 -8.16 -5.62
CA GLY A 42 3.11 -7.87 -5.36
C GLY A 42 2.80 -6.37 -5.33
N THR A 43 1.78 -5.99 -4.57
CA THR A 43 1.37 -4.59 -4.40
C THR A 43 1.15 -4.21 -2.95
N VAL A 44 1.28 -2.92 -2.68
CA VAL A 44 0.81 -2.29 -1.44
C VAL A 44 -0.16 -1.17 -1.77
N SER A 45 -1.22 -1.04 -0.99
CA SER A 45 -2.26 -0.03 -1.22
C SER A 45 -2.91 0.46 0.06
N PHE A 46 -3.55 1.63 -0.03
CA PHE A 46 -4.52 2.12 0.94
C PHE A 46 -5.52 3.05 0.25
N ASP A 47 -6.65 3.27 0.91
CA ASP A 47 -7.62 4.27 0.48
C ASP A 47 -7.49 5.52 1.35
N GLY A 48 -7.46 6.69 0.71
CA GLY A 48 -7.35 7.99 1.37
C GLY A 48 -8.47 8.95 0.96
N ASN A 49 -8.86 9.85 1.87
CA ASN A 49 -9.83 10.91 1.62
C ASN A 49 -9.58 12.11 2.54
N MET A 50 -9.48 13.31 1.96
CA MET A 50 -9.49 14.56 2.75
C MET A 50 -10.89 14.98 3.15
N LEU A 51 -11.18 14.91 4.45
CA LEU A 51 -12.47 15.28 5.05
C LEU A 51 -12.50 16.75 5.49
N GLY A 52 -11.34 17.29 5.85
CA GLY A 52 -11.17 18.69 6.24
C GLY A 52 -9.79 19.16 5.86
N ILE A 53 -9.71 20.35 5.25
CA ILE A 53 -8.45 21.00 4.87
C ILE A 53 -8.44 22.43 5.39
N GLY A 54 -7.27 22.87 5.81
CA GLY A 54 -7.00 24.20 6.30
C GLY A 54 -5.50 24.50 6.18
N GLY A 55 -5.17 25.76 5.92
CA GLY A 55 -3.77 26.17 5.71
C GLY A 55 -3.27 25.88 4.30
N ALA A 56 -2.06 25.34 4.18
CA ALA A 56 -1.37 25.16 2.90
C ALA A 56 -0.83 23.73 2.73
N PRO A 57 -0.64 23.23 1.50
CA PRO A 57 0.04 21.96 1.25
C PRO A 57 1.35 21.74 2.01
N TYR A 58 1.45 20.62 2.73
CA TYR A 58 2.72 20.13 3.25
C TYR A 58 3.59 19.64 2.08
N THR A 59 4.75 20.27 1.88
CA THR A 59 5.64 20.03 0.72
C THR A 59 7.06 19.66 1.14
N ALA A 60 7.28 19.35 2.42
CA ALA A 60 8.60 18.91 2.87
C ALA A 60 8.88 17.51 2.34
N ALA A 61 9.83 17.43 1.41
CA ALA A 61 10.16 16.23 0.67
C ALA A 61 10.38 15.01 1.58
N GLY A 62 9.65 13.92 1.30
CA GLY A 62 9.89 12.61 1.92
C GLY A 62 9.08 12.35 3.20
N LEU A 63 8.21 13.27 3.61
CA LEU A 63 7.42 13.17 4.84
C LEU A 63 5.93 13.55 4.65
N ASP A 64 5.54 13.89 3.43
CA ASP A 64 4.17 14.16 3.01
C ASP A 64 3.28 12.90 2.94
N TYR A 65 2.00 13.12 2.71
CA TYR A 65 0.94 12.12 2.70
C TYR A 65 1.21 11.00 1.71
N GLY A 66 1.08 9.74 2.15
CA GLY A 66 1.26 8.58 1.28
C GLY A 66 2.66 7.98 1.30
N HIS A 67 3.60 8.57 2.05
CA HIS A 67 4.91 7.97 2.27
C HIS A 67 4.83 6.72 3.16
N LEU A 68 5.02 5.56 2.56
CA LEU A 68 5.10 4.28 3.27
C LEU A 68 6.56 3.91 3.51
N ARG A 69 6.89 3.61 4.76
CA ARG A 69 8.20 3.13 5.19
C ARG A 69 8.11 1.70 5.70
N LEU A 70 9.03 0.86 5.24
CA LEU A 70 9.31 -0.46 5.80
C LEU A 70 10.64 -0.38 6.55
N THR A 71 10.69 -0.92 7.77
CA THR A 71 11.93 -1.07 8.54
C THR A 71 12.09 -2.51 9.00
N GLY A 72 13.26 -3.09 8.81
CA GLY A 72 13.55 -4.48 9.14
C GLY A 72 15.01 -4.82 8.84
N ALA A 73 15.54 -5.86 9.47
CA ALA A 73 16.91 -6.35 9.24
C ALA A 73 18.01 -5.26 9.28
N GLY A 74 17.85 -4.22 10.11
CA GLY A 74 18.82 -3.12 10.25
C GLY A 74 18.76 -2.05 9.17
N MET A 75 17.76 -2.08 8.27
CA MET A 75 17.60 -1.10 7.19
C MET A 75 16.15 -0.63 7.04
N SER A 76 15.98 0.44 6.27
CA SER A 76 14.66 0.93 5.87
C SER A 76 14.59 1.20 4.37
N ALA A 77 13.38 1.07 3.82
CA ALA A 77 13.01 1.55 2.50
C ALA A 77 11.77 2.44 2.64
N THR A 78 11.66 3.46 1.79
CA THR A 78 10.49 4.35 1.74
C THR A 78 10.03 4.46 0.30
N LEU A 79 8.72 4.45 0.11
CA LEU A 79 8.06 4.71 -1.16
C LEU A 79 6.99 5.77 -0.96
N ASP A 80 6.83 6.62 -1.96
CA ASP A 80 5.69 7.53 -2.08
C ASP A 80 4.59 6.87 -2.90
N LEU A 81 3.43 6.59 -2.28
CA LEU A 81 2.27 6.05 -2.99
C LEU A 81 1.45 7.13 -3.72
N LEU A 82 1.76 8.41 -3.49
CA LEU A 82 1.04 9.54 -4.06
C LEU A 82 1.98 10.61 -4.65
N PRO A 83 2.88 10.24 -5.60
CA PRO A 83 3.77 11.22 -6.20
C PRO A 83 2.98 12.30 -6.94
N SER A 84 3.43 13.56 -6.80
CA SER A 84 2.92 14.81 -7.42
C SER A 84 1.70 14.69 -8.36
N PRO A 85 0.57 15.36 -8.06
CA PRO A 85 0.45 16.57 -7.22
C PRO A 85 0.33 16.34 -5.70
N GLY A 86 0.59 15.13 -5.19
CA GLY A 86 1.06 14.93 -3.81
C GLY A 86 0.00 14.94 -2.71
N GLN A 87 -1.30 14.98 -3.04
CA GLN A 87 -2.35 15.12 -2.03
C GLN A 87 -3.58 14.29 -2.33
N PRO A 88 -4.22 13.73 -1.29
CA PRO A 88 -5.45 13.00 -1.46
C PRO A 88 -6.58 13.93 -1.87
N LEU A 89 -7.52 13.40 -2.66
CA LEU A 89 -8.67 14.18 -3.11
C LEU A 89 -9.57 14.53 -1.92
N GLN A 90 -10.08 15.76 -1.92
CA GLN A 90 -11.02 16.20 -0.90
C GLN A 90 -12.41 15.62 -1.13
N ASN A 91 -12.98 15.00 -0.10
CA ASN A 91 -14.30 14.36 -0.07
C ASN A 91 -14.49 13.25 -1.12
N VAL A 92 -13.40 12.64 -1.60
CA VAL A 92 -13.41 11.54 -2.57
C VAL A 92 -12.46 10.44 -2.09
N TRP A 93 -13.03 9.29 -1.75
CA TRP A 93 -12.24 8.08 -1.49
C TRP A 93 -11.50 7.66 -2.76
N SER A 94 -10.18 7.54 -2.64
CA SER A 94 -9.30 7.15 -3.74
C SER A 94 -8.34 6.08 -3.27
N THR A 95 -8.12 5.06 -4.11
CA THR A 95 -7.14 4.01 -3.85
C THR A 95 -5.77 4.40 -4.39
N TYR A 96 -4.78 4.40 -3.50
CA TYR A 96 -3.38 4.60 -3.83
C TYR A 96 -2.67 3.26 -3.77
N THR A 97 -1.91 2.95 -4.82
CA THR A 97 -1.29 1.63 -4.98
C THR A 97 0.07 1.78 -5.62
N ALA A 98 1.00 0.93 -5.19
CA ALA A 98 2.30 0.83 -5.80
C ALA A 98 2.82 -0.62 -5.75
N ALA A 99 3.82 -0.90 -6.59
CA ALA A 99 4.45 -2.21 -6.59
C ALA A 99 5.30 -2.41 -5.33
N LEU A 100 5.24 -3.62 -4.80
CA LEU A 100 6.05 -4.08 -3.67
C LEU A 100 7.27 -4.84 -4.21
N ASP A 101 8.17 -4.13 -4.89
CA ASP A 101 9.37 -4.67 -5.48
C ASP A 101 10.62 -3.79 -5.23
N ALA A 102 11.80 -4.37 -5.42
CA ALA A 102 13.06 -3.68 -5.17
C ALA A 102 13.23 -2.39 -6.00
N ALA A 103 12.78 -2.42 -7.26
CA ALA A 103 12.96 -1.32 -8.20
C ALA A 103 12.16 -0.07 -7.79
N SER A 104 10.88 -0.26 -7.46
CA SER A 104 9.98 0.81 -7.04
C SER A 104 10.44 1.46 -5.75
N TRP A 105 11.05 0.68 -4.85
CA TRP A 105 11.55 1.14 -3.55
C TRP A 105 13.01 1.62 -3.58
N ASN A 106 13.61 1.73 -4.76
CA ASN A 106 15.00 2.16 -4.97
C ASN A 106 16.00 1.34 -4.11
N LYS A 107 15.85 0.02 -4.13
CA LYS A 107 16.74 -0.95 -3.45
C LYS A 107 17.35 -1.93 -4.45
N SER A 108 18.48 -2.50 -4.07
CA SER A 108 18.97 -3.71 -4.73
C SER A 108 18.05 -4.90 -4.38
N GLN A 109 17.96 -5.90 -5.25
CA GLN A 109 17.17 -7.11 -4.95
C GLN A 109 17.68 -7.81 -3.68
N ALA A 110 18.99 -7.81 -3.43
CA ALA A 110 19.57 -8.44 -2.24
C ALA A 110 19.14 -7.74 -0.94
N ASP A 111 19.18 -6.40 -0.93
CA ASP A 111 18.72 -5.58 0.19
C ASP A 111 17.22 -5.73 0.40
N TRP A 112 16.46 -5.76 -0.70
CA TRP A 112 15.02 -5.92 -0.68
C TRP A 112 14.59 -7.26 -0.07
N THR A 113 15.20 -8.36 -0.53
CA THR A 113 14.97 -9.69 0.03
C THR A 113 15.34 -9.73 1.52
N THR A 114 16.44 -9.09 1.92
CA THR A 114 16.87 -9.00 3.32
C THR A 114 15.86 -8.23 4.17
N LEU A 115 15.39 -7.07 3.71
CA LEU A 115 14.38 -6.26 4.37
C LEU A 115 13.06 -7.04 4.54
N LEU A 116 12.55 -7.65 3.48
CA LEU A 116 11.29 -8.40 3.51
C LEU A 116 11.37 -9.68 4.34
N SER A 117 12.56 -10.25 4.57
CA SER A 117 12.71 -11.46 5.38
C SER A 117 12.26 -11.29 6.84
N ASN A 118 12.31 -10.06 7.36
CA ASN A 118 11.86 -9.71 8.70
C ASN A 118 11.57 -8.21 8.84
N VAL A 119 10.36 -7.81 8.46
CA VAL A 119 9.84 -6.44 8.63
C VAL A 119 9.37 -6.25 10.07
N THR A 120 9.94 -5.26 10.74
CA THR A 120 9.64 -4.88 12.12
C THR A 120 8.76 -3.64 12.25
N GLU A 121 8.62 -2.86 11.18
CA GLU A 121 7.77 -1.68 11.11
C GLU A 121 7.22 -1.50 9.70
N VAL A 122 5.93 -1.17 9.63
CA VAL A 122 5.28 -0.62 8.45
C VAL A 122 4.60 0.67 8.91
N ARG A 123 5.04 1.80 8.34
CA ARG A 123 4.62 3.14 8.78
C ARG A 123 4.16 3.97 7.58
N LEU A 124 2.94 4.47 7.63
CA LEU A 124 2.39 5.38 6.61
C LEU A 124 2.38 6.81 7.16
N SER A 125 2.99 7.76 6.45
CA SER A 125 2.77 9.18 6.68
C SER A 125 1.43 9.58 6.10
N VAL A 126 0.67 10.32 6.89
CA VAL A 126 -0.63 10.86 6.49
C VAL A 126 -0.66 12.35 6.73
N GLU A 127 0.44 13.05 6.54
CA GLU A 127 0.49 14.51 6.71
C GLU A 127 0.32 15.20 5.37
N ALA A 128 -0.83 15.82 5.11
CA ALA A 128 -1.12 16.48 3.85
C ALA A 128 -0.97 18.01 3.92
N MET A 129 -1.32 18.65 5.04
CA MET A 129 -1.45 20.11 5.19
C MET A 129 -0.54 20.68 6.29
N PHE A 130 0.08 21.84 6.05
CA PHE A 130 0.48 22.77 7.10
C PHE A 130 -0.77 23.50 7.63
N GLY A 131 -1.39 22.95 8.67
CA GLY A 131 -2.58 23.53 9.31
C GLY A 131 -3.60 22.46 9.64
N ASN A 132 -4.87 22.87 9.80
CA ASN A 132 -5.89 21.91 10.19
C ASN A 132 -6.17 20.89 9.08
N GLU A 133 -5.98 19.61 9.38
CA GLU A 133 -6.38 18.54 8.49
C GLU A 133 -7.16 17.43 9.20
N VAL A 134 -8.18 16.94 8.48
CA VAL A 134 -8.98 15.82 8.88
C VAL A 134 -9.05 14.85 7.71
N GLN A 135 -8.78 13.58 7.99
CA GLN A 135 -8.55 12.60 6.96
C GLN A 135 -9.15 11.24 7.30
N GLY A 136 -9.59 10.58 6.25
CA GLY A 136 -10.03 9.20 6.29
C GLY A 136 -8.97 8.29 5.67
N ILE A 137 -8.66 7.20 6.37
CA ILE A 137 -7.79 6.12 5.89
C ILE A 137 -8.55 4.81 5.97
N ASP A 138 -8.53 4.02 4.90
CA ASP A 138 -9.23 2.73 4.82
C ASP A 138 -8.43 1.73 3.97
N ASN A 139 -8.82 0.45 4.00
CA ASN A 139 -8.36 -0.60 3.06
C ASN A 139 -6.83 -0.75 2.89
N PHE A 140 -6.03 -0.55 3.93
CA PHE A 140 -4.59 -0.83 3.86
C PHE A 140 -4.34 -2.32 3.56
N ALA A 141 -3.59 -2.61 2.50
CA ALA A 141 -3.35 -3.98 2.06
C ALA A 141 -1.93 -4.16 1.51
N ILE A 142 -1.38 -5.35 1.75
CA ILE A 142 -0.20 -5.87 1.06
C ILE A 142 -0.68 -7.17 0.39
N SER A 143 -0.57 -7.23 -0.94
CA SER A 143 -1.11 -8.32 -1.74
C SER A 143 0.01 -8.98 -2.56
N PRO A 144 0.02 -10.33 -2.68
CA PRO A 144 1.05 -11.01 -3.45
C PRO A 144 0.84 -10.80 -4.96
N VAL A 145 1.84 -11.19 -5.76
CA VAL A 145 1.69 -11.26 -7.23
C VAL A 145 0.45 -12.10 -7.56
N PRO A 146 -0.50 -11.59 -8.37
CA PRO A 146 -1.61 -12.41 -8.83
C PRO A 146 -1.05 -13.62 -9.60
N GLU A 147 -1.46 -14.84 -9.22
CA GLU A 147 -0.96 -16.04 -9.88
C GLU A 147 -1.16 -15.91 -11.40
N PRO A 148 -0.11 -16.17 -12.21
CA PRO A 148 -0.25 -16.09 -13.65
C PRO A 148 -1.39 -17.01 -14.10
N ARG A 149 -2.29 -16.49 -14.92
CA ARG A 149 -3.33 -17.27 -15.62
C ARG A 149 -2.74 -18.41 -16.48
N THR A 150 -1.42 -18.49 -16.59
CA THR A 150 -0.65 -19.59 -17.18
C THR A 150 -1.11 -20.96 -16.71
N TRP A 151 -1.55 -21.15 -15.46
CA TRP A 151 -2.10 -22.44 -15.01
C TRP A 151 -3.42 -22.80 -15.70
N ILE A 152 -4.29 -21.81 -15.92
CA ILE A 152 -5.53 -21.98 -16.69
C ILE A 152 -5.19 -22.25 -18.16
N MET A 153 -4.20 -21.56 -18.72
CA MET A 153 -3.76 -21.77 -20.10
C MET A 153 -3.09 -23.13 -20.30
N LEU A 154 -2.31 -23.59 -19.31
CA LEU A 154 -1.68 -24.91 -19.30
C LEU A 154 -2.74 -26.00 -19.16
N ALA A 155 -3.69 -25.84 -18.25
CA ALA A 155 -4.81 -26.77 -18.08
C ALA A 155 -5.70 -26.82 -19.33
N ALA A 156 -5.99 -25.67 -19.95
CA ALA A 156 -6.71 -25.59 -21.22
C ALA A 156 -5.93 -26.25 -22.36
N GLY A 157 -4.62 -26.03 -22.44
CA GLY A 157 -3.73 -26.67 -23.40
C GLY A 157 -3.72 -28.20 -23.26
N LEU A 158 -3.58 -28.71 -22.03
CA LEU A 158 -3.61 -30.14 -21.74
C LEU A 158 -4.99 -30.76 -22.06
N ALA A 159 -6.09 -30.06 -21.75
CA ALA A 159 -7.44 -30.52 -22.09
C ALA A 159 -7.67 -30.60 -23.62
N LEU A 160 -7.17 -29.63 -24.39
CA LEU A 160 -7.23 -29.66 -25.85
C LEU A 160 -6.44 -30.82 -26.44
N VAL A 161 -5.21 -31.06 -25.96
CA VAL A 161 -4.37 -32.18 -26.41
C VAL A 161 -5.03 -33.53 -26.09
N ALA A 162 -5.55 -33.70 -24.88
CA ALA A 162 -6.27 -34.91 -24.48
C ALA A 162 -7.53 -35.15 -25.35
N GLY A 163 -8.28 -34.08 -25.68
CA GLY A 163 -9.43 -34.16 -26.58
C GLY A 163 -9.07 -34.59 -28.00
N VAL A 164 -7.95 -34.10 -28.55
CA VAL A 164 -7.46 -34.49 -29.89
C VAL A 164 -6.99 -35.95 -29.91
N VAL A 165 -6.25 -36.39 -28.89
CA VAL A 165 -5.77 -37.78 -28.79
C VAL A 165 -6.94 -38.77 -28.67
N ARG A 166 -7.98 -38.42 -27.90
CA ARG A 166 -9.18 -39.25 -27.73
C ARG A 166 -10.01 -39.39 -29.01
N ARG A 167 -9.98 -38.40 -29.92
CA ARG A 167 -10.69 -38.45 -31.21
C ARG A 167 -9.94 -39.26 -32.28
N ARG A 168 -8.66 -39.56 -32.08
CA ARG A 168 -7.81 -40.30 -33.02
C ARG A 168 -7.67 -41.79 -32.68
N ARG A 169 -8.30 -42.24 -31.60
CA ARG A 169 -8.45 -43.64 -31.21
C ARG A 169 -9.90 -44.06 -31.40
#